data_AF-A0A6L3ZBK8-F1
#
_entry.id   AF-A0A6L3ZBK8-F1
#
_cell.length_a   1.000
_cell.length_b   1.000
_cell.length_c   1.000
_cell.angle_alpha   90.00
_cell.angle_beta   90.00
_cell.angle_gamma   90.00
#
_symmetry.space_group_name_H-M   'P 1'
#
loop_
_entity.id
_entity.type
_entity.pdbx_description
1 polymer ?
#
loop_
_entity_poly.entity_id
_entity_poly.type
_entity_poly.pdbx_seq_one_letter_code
_entity_poly.pdbx_strand_id
1 'polypeptide(L)'
;MKRQIPIPTHHANGEPTHWPEMILTTCKRKGLGGDWIDIIRPDKIDQRGVCNEKYDLKIHHIVPADFECDPGDDIEFLAVTPEGEKFPFAPLVKCTSNQHLHIQYGIWTRRYRPWIDHSMLFSELSGLRATSKELEFAKNEGFESMEELANVHLASMNPFRGRLIHWTNKLY
;
A
#
# COMPACT_ATOMS: atom_id res chain seq x y z
N MET A 1 -6.10 -18.11 -8.66
CA MET A 1 -7.44 -17.49 -8.76
C MET A 1 -7.25 -15.97 -8.88
N LYS A 2 -8.24 -15.22 -9.41
CA LYS A 2 -8.14 -13.76 -9.53
C LYS A 2 -8.74 -13.07 -8.31
N ARG A 3 -8.02 -12.12 -7.71
CA ARG A 3 -8.41 -11.29 -6.57
C ARG A 3 -8.38 -9.81 -6.97
N GLN A 4 -9.39 -9.06 -6.55
CA GLN A 4 -9.51 -7.64 -6.87
C GLN A 4 -9.21 -6.80 -5.64
N ILE A 5 -8.28 -5.85 -5.78
CA ILE A 5 -7.94 -4.92 -4.71
C ILE A 5 -8.42 -3.52 -5.13
N PRO A 6 -9.46 -2.96 -4.47
CA PRO A 6 -9.91 -1.60 -4.72
C PRO A 6 -8.93 -0.60 -4.11
N ILE A 7 -8.48 0.36 -4.93
CA ILE A 7 -7.52 1.41 -4.61
C ILE A 7 -8.23 2.76 -4.74
N PRO A 8 -8.64 3.42 -3.65
CA PRO A 8 -9.21 4.76 -3.72
C PRO A 8 -8.22 5.74 -4.33
N THR A 9 -8.70 6.60 -5.22
CA THR A 9 -7.91 7.70 -5.80
C THR A 9 -7.84 8.92 -4.87
N HIS A 10 -8.78 9.02 -3.92
CA HIS A 10 -8.82 10.09 -2.92
C HIS A 10 -9.09 9.53 -1.51
N HIS A 11 -8.54 10.22 -0.51
CA HIS A 11 -8.84 10.04 0.89
C HIS A 11 -10.25 10.55 1.22
N ALA A 12 -10.75 10.19 2.41
CA ALA A 12 -12.08 10.61 2.87
C ALA A 12 -12.23 12.14 3.02
N ASN A 13 -11.13 12.88 3.15
CA ASN A 13 -11.10 14.34 3.19
C ASN A 13 -11.07 14.99 1.80
N GLY A 14 -11.09 14.20 0.72
CA GLY A 14 -11.06 14.70 -0.66
C GLY A 14 -9.67 14.95 -1.23
N GLU A 15 -8.59 14.72 -0.47
CA GLU A 15 -7.22 14.82 -0.98
C GLU A 15 -6.83 13.56 -1.79
N PRO A 16 -5.98 13.66 -2.82
CA PRO A 16 -5.54 12.49 -3.60
C PRO A 16 -4.67 11.51 -2.79
N THR A 17 -4.77 10.20 -3.06
CA THR A 17 -3.97 9.15 -2.36
C THR A 17 -2.63 8.82 -3.03
N HIS A 18 -2.49 9.09 -4.33
CA HIS A 18 -1.35 8.71 -5.16
C HIS A 18 -1.00 7.20 -5.22
N TRP A 19 -1.83 6.31 -4.66
CA TRP A 19 -1.59 4.85 -4.72
C TRP A 19 -1.55 4.30 -6.14
N PRO A 20 -2.48 4.66 -7.05
CA PRO A 20 -2.41 4.19 -8.43
C PRO A 20 -1.08 4.53 -9.10
N GLU A 21 -0.60 5.75 -8.92
CA GLU A 21 0.65 6.27 -9.48
C GLU A 21 1.86 5.51 -8.93
N MET A 22 1.88 5.23 -7.63
CA MET A 22 2.93 4.42 -6.99
C MET A 22 2.96 2.97 -7.52
N ILE A 23 1.79 2.34 -7.68
CA ILE A 23 1.66 0.99 -8.24
C ILE A 23 2.17 0.99 -9.68
N LEU A 24 1.71 1.92 -10.52
CA LEU A 24 2.12 2.06 -11.92
C LEU A 24 3.63 2.27 -12.07
N THR A 25 4.20 3.18 -11.28
CA THR A 25 5.64 3.47 -11.27
C THR A 25 6.43 2.21 -10.92
N THR A 26 5.96 1.45 -9.93
CA THR A 26 6.60 0.20 -9.52
C THR A 26 6.50 -0.87 -10.61
N CYS A 27 5.32 -1.06 -11.23
CA CYS A 27 5.15 -1.98 -12.36
C CYS A 27 6.11 -1.65 -13.50
N LYS A 28 6.21 -0.37 -13.88
CA LYS A 28 7.15 0.11 -14.91
C LYS A 28 8.60 -0.18 -14.55
N ARG A 29 9.02 0.15 -13.31
CA ARG A 29 10.39 -0.12 -12.81
C ARG A 29 10.73 -1.61 -12.77
N LYS A 30 9.73 -2.49 -12.59
CA LYS A 30 9.88 -3.94 -12.57
C LYS A 30 9.82 -4.60 -13.95
N GLY A 31 9.64 -3.82 -15.02
CA GLY A 31 9.48 -4.37 -16.37
C GLY A 31 8.18 -5.17 -16.53
N LEU A 32 7.19 -4.93 -15.68
CA LEU A 32 5.84 -5.46 -15.82
C LEU A 32 5.14 -4.60 -16.89
N GLY A 33 5.53 -4.83 -18.15
CA GLY A 33 5.27 -4.04 -19.36
C GLY A 33 4.27 -4.69 -20.33
N GLY A 34 3.42 -3.88 -20.96
CA GLY A 34 2.31 -4.17 -21.86
C GLY A 34 1.76 -2.82 -22.39
N ASP A 35 0.80 -2.83 -23.32
CA ASP A 35 0.24 -1.59 -23.89
C ASP A 35 -0.68 -0.87 -22.89
N TRP A 36 -0.09 -0.21 -21.90
CA TRP A 36 -0.79 0.35 -20.72
C TRP A 36 -1.44 1.71 -20.97
N ILE A 37 -1.12 2.36 -22.10
CA ILE A 37 -1.57 3.72 -22.40
C ILE A 37 -3.11 3.80 -22.51
N ASP A 38 -3.76 2.71 -22.93
CA ASP A 38 -5.22 2.69 -23.16
C ASP A 38 -6.05 2.30 -21.93
N ILE A 39 -5.44 1.71 -20.90
CA ILE A 39 -6.13 1.32 -19.66
C ILE A 39 -6.18 2.50 -18.67
N ILE A 40 -5.20 3.40 -18.73
CA ILE A 40 -5.08 4.52 -17.81
C ILE A 40 -6.01 5.64 -18.28
N ARG A 41 -7.06 5.95 -17.51
CA ARG A 41 -7.87 7.15 -17.70
C ARG A 41 -7.10 8.38 -17.17
N PRO A 42 -6.41 9.15 -18.03
CA PRO A 42 -5.48 10.20 -17.60
C PRO A 42 -6.19 11.37 -16.92
N ASP A 43 -7.49 11.52 -17.20
CA ASP A 43 -8.39 12.51 -16.57
C ASP A 43 -8.75 12.12 -15.13
N LYS A 44 -8.57 10.85 -14.74
CA LYS A 44 -8.99 10.32 -13.42
C LYS A 44 -7.84 9.93 -12.51
N ILE A 45 -6.62 9.89 -13.05
CA ILE A 45 -5.38 9.55 -12.33
C ILE A 45 -4.37 10.65 -12.65
N ASP A 46 -3.72 11.24 -11.63
CA ASP A 46 -2.74 12.29 -11.86
C ASP A 46 -1.43 11.67 -12.38
N GLN A 47 -1.36 11.55 -13.70
CA GLN A 47 -0.19 10.98 -14.37
C GLN A 47 1.09 11.79 -14.16
N ARG A 48 1.02 13.05 -13.68
CA ARG A 48 2.23 13.84 -13.37
C ARG A 48 3.02 13.20 -12.23
N GLY A 49 2.35 12.44 -11.35
CA GLY A 49 2.97 11.68 -10.26
C GLY A 49 3.74 10.43 -10.70
N VAL A 50 3.37 9.81 -11.84
CA VAL A 50 3.98 8.56 -12.36
C VAL A 50 5.46 8.73 -12.75
N CYS A 51 5.88 9.97 -13.01
CA CYS A 51 7.26 10.30 -13.37
C CYS A 51 8.06 10.94 -12.22
N ASN A 52 7.48 11.10 -11.03
CA ASN A 52 8.19 11.72 -9.92
C ASN A 52 9.04 10.66 -9.20
N GLU A 53 10.36 10.84 -9.20
CA GLU A 53 11.34 10.01 -8.47
C GLU A 53 11.11 9.97 -6.96
N LYS A 54 10.15 10.75 -6.45
CA LYS A 54 9.82 10.92 -5.03
C LYS A 54 9.29 9.66 -4.33
N TYR A 55 8.73 8.71 -5.08
CA TYR A 55 8.15 7.51 -4.48
C TYR A 55 9.12 6.33 -4.55
N ASP A 56 9.40 5.75 -3.38
CA ASP A 56 10.06 4.46 -3.26
C ASP A 56 9.23 3.36 -3.94
N LEU A 57 9.83 2.19 -4.18
CA LEU A 57 9.13 1.05 -4.77
C LEU A 57 7.97 0.62 -3.86
N LYS A 58 6.73 0.64 -4.37
CA LYS A 58 5.59 0.01 -3.68
C LYS A 58 5.81 -1.51 -3.68
N ILE A 59 5.71 -2.15 -2.51
CA ILE A 59 6.04 -3.58 -2.38
C ILE A 59 4.86 -4.43 -1.95
N HIS A 60 3.87 -3.83 -1.28
CA HIS A 60 2.68 -4.51 -0.79
C HIS A 60 1.45 -3.59 -0.79
N HIS A 61 0.30 -4.14 -0.39
CA HIS A 61 -0.89 -3.37 -0.02
C HIS A 61 -1.50 -3.91 1.27
N ILE A 62 -1.92 -3.02 2.18
CA ILE A 62 -2.69 -3.37 3.38
C ILE A 62 -4.13 -3.73 2.99
N VAL A 63 -4.60 -4.89 3.46
CA VAL A 63 -5.98 -5.37 3.26
C VAL A 63 -6.61 -5.82 4.58
N PRO A 64 -7.95 -5.89 4.66
CA PRO A 64 -8.66 -6.48 5.79
C PRO A 64 -8.22 -7.93 6.10
N ALA A 65 -8.39 -8.36 7.35
CA ALA A 65 -7.94 -9.69 7.80
C ALA A 65 -8.62 -10.86 7.08
N ASP A 66 -9.87 -10.66 6.64
CA ASP A 66 -10.68 -11.63 5.90
C ASP A 66 -10.43 -11.60 4.39
N PHE A 67 -9.56 -10.71 3.89
CA PHE A 67 -9.16 -10.73 2.50
C PHE A 67 -8.28 -11.96 2.22
N GLU A 68 -8.83 -12.88 1.43
CA GLU A 68 -8.14 -14.07 0.98
C GLU A 68 -7.35 -13.79 -0.30
N CYS A 69 -6.03 -13.96 -0.24
CA CYS A 69 -5.16 -13.93 -1.41
C CYS A 69 -3.91 -14.74 -1.10
N ASP A 70 -3.77 -15.88 -1.77
CA ASP A 70 -2.67 -16.80 -1.53
C ASP A 70 -1.54 -16.58 -2.55
N PRO A 71 -0.29 -16.95 -2.22
CA PRO A 71 0.81 -16.87 -3.18
C PRO A 71 0.47 -17.60 -4.49
N GLY A 72 0.68 -16.93 -5.62
CA GLY A 72 0.33 -17.42 -6.96
C GLY A 72 -1.03 -16.96 -7.50
N ASP A 73 -1.90 -16.39 -6.65
CA ASP A 73 -3.12 -15.72 -7.11
C ASP A 73 -2.80 -14.51 -7.99
N ASP A 74 -3.66 -14.25 -8.98
CA ASP A 74 -3.63 -13.03 -9.78
C ASP A 74 -4.29 -11.90 -8.99
N ILE A 75 -3.64 -10.74 -8.96
CA ILE A 75 -4.13 -9.52 -8.34
C ILE A 75 -4.47 -8.53 -9.46
N GLU A 76 -5.71 -8.05 -9.45
CA GLU A 76 -6.21 -6.98 -10.30
C GLU A 76 -6.42 -5.72 -9.44
N PHE A 77 -5.60 -4.70 -9.67
CA PHE A 77 -5.77 -3.41 -9.00
C PHE A 77 -6.85 -2.58 -9.71
N LEU A 78 -7.85 -2.14 -8.95
CA LEU A 78 -8.96 -1.34 -9.45
C LEU A 78 -8.89 0.06 -8.82
N ALA A 79 -8.72 1.10 -9.61
CA ALA A 79 -8.83 2.47 -9.12
C ALA A 79 -10.31 2.75 -8.79
N VAL A 80 -10.58 3.41 -7.67
CA VAL A 80 -11.91 3.79 -7.22
C VAL A 80 -11.99 5.31 -7.12
N THR A 81 -12.82 5.94 -7.95
CA THR A 81 -13.01 7.40 -7.94
C THR A 81 -13.84 7.86 -6.72
N PRO A 82 -13.88 9.15 -6.38
CA PRO A 82 -14.77 9.68 -5.34
C PRO A 82 -16.25 9.34 -5.57
N GLU A 83 -16.67 9.23 -6.83
CA GLU A 83 -18.03 8.87 -7.23
C GLU A 83 -18.29 7.35 -7.16
N GLY A 84 -17.27 6.56 -6.80
CA GLY A 84 -17.36 5.11 -6.67
C GLY A 84 -17.17 4.32 -7.96
N GLU A 85 -16.81 4.97 -9.07
CA GLU A 85 -16.48 4.26 -10.32
C GLU A 85 -15.22 3.42 -10.14
N LYS A 86 -15.23 2.20 -10.66
CA LYS A 86 -14.10 1.26 -10.58
C LYS A 86 -13.59 0.89 -11.96
N PHE A 87 -12.27 0.93 -12.15
CA PHE A 87 -11.64 0.46 -13.39
C PHE A 87 -10.25 -0.12 -13.13
N PRO A 88 -9.85 -1.17 -13.86
CA PRO A 88 -8.47 -1.64 -13.82
C PRO A 88 -7.55 -0.55 -14.33
N PHE A 89 -6.37 -0.38 -13.72
CA PHE A 89 -5.39 0.63 -14.14
C PHE A 89 -3.96 0.09 -14.28
N ALA A 90 -3.70 -1.15 -13.87
CA ALA A 90 -2.38 -1.77 -13.88
C ALA A 90 -2.47 -3.22 -14.43
N PRO A 91 -1.34 -3.83 -14.85
CA PRO A 91 -1.28 -5.26 -15.16
C PRO A 91 -1.86 -6.13 -14.04
N LEU A 92 -2.32 -7.32 -14.43
CA LEU A 92 -2.43 -8.42 -13.48
C LEU A 92 -1.04 -8.76 -12.96
N VAL A 93 -0.87 -8.75 -11.63
CA VAL A 93 0.36 -9.15 -10.96
C VAL A 93 0.11 -10.40 -10.14
N LYS A 94 1.17 -11.12 -9.78
CA LYS A 94 1.05 -12.29 -8.90
C LYS A 94 1.22 -11.89 -7.44
N CYS A 95 0.37 -12.42 -6.57
CA CYS A 95 0.66 -12.47 -5.14
C CYS A 95 1.93 -13.29 -4.93
N THR A 96 2.94 -12.71 -4.31
CA THR A 96 4.22 -13.37 -4.02
C THR A 96 4.26 -13.89 -2.60
N SER A 97 3.66 -13.17 -1.67
CA SER A 97 3.45 -13.59 -0.29
C SER A 97 2.30 -12.80 0.35
N ASN A 98 1.81 -13.31 1.48
CA ASN A 98 0.97 -12.55 2.39
C ASN A 98 1.53 -12.66 3.81
N GLN A 99 1.34 -11.61 4.60
CA GLN A 99 1.82 -11.56 5.99
C GLN A 99 0.73 -11.00 6.90
N HIS A 100 0.66 -11.47 8.14
CA HIS A 100 -0.28 -10.91 9.11
C HIS A 100 0.23 -9.55 9.59
N LEU A 101 -0.65 -8.55 9.52
CA LEU A 101 -0.39 -7.21 10.02
C LEU A 101 -1.19 -6.96 11.30
N HIS A 102 -0.51 -6.48 12.31
CA HIS A 102 -1.11 -5.95 13.52
C HIS A 102 -0.55 -4.56 13.77
N ILE A 103 -1.39 -3.56 13.98
CA ILE A 103 -0.95 -2.20 14.35
C ILE A 103 -1.62 -1.81 15.67
N GLN A 104 -0.80 -1.41 16.64
CA GLN A 104 -1.25 -1.02 17.98
C GLN A 104 -0.67 0.34 18.34
N TYR A 105 -1.49 1.19 18.95
CA TYR A 105 -1.00 2.42 19.56
C TYR A 105 -0.40 2.14 20.94
N GLY A 106 0.88 2.41 21.12
CA GLY A 106 1.55 2.30 22.42
C GLY A 106 1.32 3.54 23.26
N ILE A 107 0.51 3.44 24.32
CA ILE A 107 0.16 4.58 25.21
C ILE A 107 1.41 5.26 25.80
N TRP A 108 2.40 4.48 26.25
CA TRP A 108 3.62 4.99 26.86
C TRP A 108 4.52 5.72 25.88
N THR A 109 4.63 5.21 24.65
CA THR A 109 5.48 5.81 23.62
C THR A 109 4.77 6.80 22.73
N ARG A 110 3.44 6.89 22.84
CA ARG A 110 2.56 7.73 22.01
C ARG A 110 2.79 7.54 20.51
N ARG A 111 3.01 6.29 20.08
CA ARG A 111 3.34 5.92 18.70
C ARG A 111 2.57 4.68 18.25
N TYR A 112 2.24 4.63 16.97
CA TYR A 112 1.75 3.42 16.31
C TYR A 112 2.91 2.47 16.02
N ARG A 113 2.73 1.19 16.34
CA ARG A 113 3.72 0.15 16.11
C ARG A 113 3.16 -0.90 15.17
N PRO A 114 3.77 -1.16 14.02
CA PRO A 114 3.40 -2.30 13.18
C PRO A 114 4.13 -3.57 13.64
N TRP A 115 3.40 -4.69 13.67
CA TRP A 115 3.95 -6.04 13.76
C TRP A 115 3.56 -6.80 12.49
N ILE A 116 4.55 -7.46 11.89
CA ILE A 116 4.42 -8.31 10.72
C ILE A 116 4.82 -9.73 11.12
N ASP A 117 3.92 -10.70 11.00
CA ASP A 117 4.15 -12.11 11.39
C ASP A 117 4.81 -12.25 12.78
N HIS A 118 4.29 -11.50 13.76
CA HIS A 118 4.78 -11.42 15.15
C HIS A 118 6.10 -10.66 15.37
N SER A 119 6.77 -10.21 14.31
CA SER A 119 7.96 -9.37 14.41
C SER A 119 7.56 -7.89 14.40
N MET A 120 7.94 -7.15 15.44
CA MET A 120 7.76 -5.71 15.44
C MET A 120 8.65 -5.10 14.35
N LEU A 121 8.12 -4.16 13.56
CA LEU A 121 8.85 -3.47 12.51
C LEU A 121 9.81 -2.41 13.10
N PHE A 122 10.65 -2.84 14.04
CA PHE A 122 11.38 -1.95 14.92
C PHE A 122 12.78 -2.45 15.24
N SER A 123 13.71 -1.51 15.35
CA SER A 123 15.09 -1.73 15.78
C SER A 123 15.50 -0.58 16.69
N GLU A 124 15.10 -0.60 17.97
CA GLU A 124 15.61 0.35 18.98
C GLU A 124 17.10 0.17 19.28
N LEU A 125 17.72 -0.93 18.81
CA LEU A 125 19.10 -1.28 19.16
C LEU A 125 20.19 -0.44 18.48
N SER A 126 19.85 0.46 17.55
CA SER A 126 20.81 1.43 17.02
C SER A 126 20.13 2.78 16.86
N GLY A 127 20.50 3.74 17.73
CA GLY A 127 19.91 5.09 17.85
C GLY A 127 19.99 6.00 16.63
N LEU A 128 20.11 5.47 15.40
CA LEU A 128 20.21 6.20 14.15
C LEU A 128 19.38 5.59 13.00
N ARG A 129 18.73 4.41 13.15
CA ARG A 129 18.05 3.71 12.04
C ARG A 129 16.60 3.25 12.32
N ALA A 130 16.11 3.35 13.55
CA ALA A 130 14.75 2.88 13.90
C ALA A 130 13.63 3.68 13.21
N THR A 131 13.86 4.96 12.94
CA THR A 131 12.92 5.88 12.28
C THR A 131 12.75 5.63 10.78
N SER A 132 13.60 4.81 10.14
CA SER A 132 13.53 4.61 8.69
C SER A 132 12.50 3.58 8.27
N LYS A 133 12.33 2.48 9.02
CA LYS A 133 11.45 1.37 8.61
C LYS A 133 9.96 1.68 8.79
N GLU A 134 9.56 2.27 9.91
CA GLU A 134 8.16 2.68 10.13
C GLU A 134 7.73 3.75 9.12
N LEU A 135 8.64 4.69 8.83
CA LEU A 135 8.42 5.69 7.80
C LEU A 135 8.36 5.08 6.40
N GLU A 136 9.25 4.15 6.07
CA GLU A 136 9.20 3.38 4.82
C GLU A 136 7.88 2.61 4.69
N PHE A 137 7.41 2.01 5.79
CA PHE A 137 6.12 1.33 5.86
C PHE A 137 4.95 2.26 5.51
N ALA A 138 4.88 3.43 6.17
CA ALA A 138 3.88 4.45 5.87
C ALA A 138 3.97 4.94 4.41
N LYS A 139 5.19 5.23 3.94
CA LYS A 139 5.44 5.71 2.58
C LYS A 139 5.09 4.70 1.51
N ASN A 140 5.22 3.40 1.78
CA ASN A 140 4.80 2.35 0.84
C ASN A 140 3.29 2.35 0.59
N GLU A 141 2.52 2.79 1.58
CA GLU A 141 1.09 3.05 1.48
C GLU A 141 0.81 4.54 1.24
N GLY A 142 1.75 5.30 0.66
CA GLY A 142 1.50 6.68 0.22
C GLY A 142 1.33 7.72 1.34
N PHE A 143 1.71 7.42 2.58
CA PHE A 143 1.63 8.35 3.71
C PHE A 143 2.99 8.89 4.12
N GLU A 144 3.05 10.15 4.57
CA GLU A 144 4.30 10.76 5.04
C GLU A 144 4.60 10.41 6.52
N SER A 145 3.63 9.83 7.23
CA SER A 145 3.80 9.40 8.62
C SER A 145 2.90 8.21 8.98
N MET A 146 3.27 7.50 10.05
CA MET A 146 2.44 6.44 10.62
C MET A 146 1.12 6.97 11.18
N GLU A 147 1.10 8.22 11.65
CA GLU A 147 -0.09 8.90 12.14
C GLU A 147 -1.09 9.14 11.00
N GLU A 148 -0.64 9.58 9.83
CA GLU A 148 -1.50 9.72 8.64
C GLU A 148 -2.06 8.38 8.19
N LEU A 149 -1.20 7.36 8.08
CA LEU A 149 -1.63 6.00 7.77
C LEU A 149 -2.69 5.52 8.76
N ALA A 150 -2.46 5.78 10.05
CA ALA A 150 -3.40 5.41 11.10
C ALA A 150 -4.73 6.15 11.02
N ASN A 151 -4.72 7.44 10.71
CA ASN A 151 -5.95 8.21 10.58
C ASN A 151 -6.81 7.75 9.40
N VAL A 152 -6.19 7.27 8.32
CA VAL A 152 -6.92 6.81 7.12
C VAL A 152 -7.39 5.37 7.25
N HIS A 153 -6.54 4.46 7.75
CA HIS A 153 -6.85 3.03 7.79
C HIS A 153 -7.31 2.51 9.15
N LEU A 154 -6.93 3.17 10.24
CA LEU A 154 -6.95 2.60 11.59
C LEU A 154 -7.79 3.41 12.60
N ALA A 155 -8.38 4.53 12.17
CA ALA A 155 -9.12 5.47 13.04
C ALA A 155 -10.35 4.85 13.75
N SER A 156 -10.84 3.70 13.28
CA SER A 156 -11.99 2.99 13.87
C SER A 156 -11.62 1.73 14.66
N MET A 157 -10.37 1.25 14.59
CA MET A 157 -9.96 -0.03 15.19
C MET A 157 -8.55 0.05 15.77
N ASN A 158 -8.46 0.04 17.10
CA ASN A 158 -7.19 -0.10 17.82
C ASN A 158 -7.29 -1.22 18.87
N PRO A 159 -6.59 -2.37 18.68
CA PRO A 159 -5.63 -2.63 17.61
C PRO A 159 -6.28 -2.91 16.25
N PHE A 160 -5.62 -2.51 15.17
CA PHE A 160 -5.97 -2.94 13.83
C PHE A 160 -5.35 -4.30 13.52
N ARG A 161 -6.11 -5.17 12.84
CA ARG A 161 -5.65 -6.46 12.34
C ARG A 161 -6.01 -6.59 10.87
N GLY A 162 -5.01 -6.90 10.05
CA GLY A 162 -5.15 -7.05 8.61
C GLY A 162 -4.09 -7.96 8.03
N ARG A 163 -3.88 -7.86 6.74
CA ARG A 163 -2.80 -8.56 6.03
C ARG A 163 -2.04 -7.59 5.14
N LEU A 164 -0.77 -7.88 4.92
CA LEU A 164 0.00 -7.30 3.82
C LEU A 164 -0.05 -8.28 2.66
N ILE A 165 -0.52 -7.84 1.50
CA ILE A 165 -0.42 -8.61 0.26
C ILE A 165 0.77 -8.11 -0.53
N HIS A 166 1.80 -8.94 -0.66
CA HIS A 166 2.98 -8.63 -1.44
C HIS A 166 2.78 -9.09 -2.88
N TRP A 167 3.17 -8.23 -3.80
CA TRP A 167 3.05 -8.46 -5.24
C TRP A 167 4.35 -8.15 -5.98
N THR A 168 5.40 -7.89 -5.19
CA THR A 168 6.77 -7.77 -5.65
C THR A 168 7.64 -8.79 -4.90
N ASN A 169 8.87 -9.00 -5.35
CA ASN A 169 9.83 -9.88 -4.66
C ASN A 169 10.50 -9.21 -3.44
N LYS A 170 9.92 -8.14 -2.87
CA LYS A 170 10.46 -7.43 -1.70
C LYS A 170 9.49 -7.55 -0.52
N LEU A 171 10.03 -7.90 0.65
CA LEU A 171 9.35 -8.04 1.94
C LEU A 171 10.06 -7.16 3.00
N TYR A 172 9.42 -6.94 4.16
CA TYR A 172 9.97 -6.13 5.26
C TYR A 172 10.86 -6.88 6.26
#